data_AF-A0A2S8YKV7-F1
#
_entry.id   AF-A0A2S8YKV7-F1
#
_cell.length_a   1.000
_cell.length_b   1.000
_cell.length_c   1.000
_cell.angle_alpha   90.00
_cell.angle_beta   90.00
_cell.angle_gamma   90.00
#
_symmetry.space_group_name_H-M   'P 1'
#
loop_
_entity.id
_entity.type
_entity.pdbx_description
1 polymer ?
#
loop_
_entity_poly.entity_id
_entity_poly.type
_entity_poly.pdbx_seq_one_letter_code
_entity_poly.pdbx_strand_id
1 'polypeptide(L)'
;MSSVKGIFDWVVKEEAVIVTDSAEYVSHLLGRGVHAENIHDMEILPAKSIVLSFSKGASKRAFEIAKISIEKECIFCALHVFESSLSHADYALSLLAGSDFYSSLESQKKILAKLDVVDRFQILGRGAKGEIILRPGATPYAMILDDVKKIIFIQLLSSSRCIMRT
;
A
#
# COMPACT_ATOMS: atom_id res chain seq x y z
N MET A 1 7.07 5.33 30.86
CA MET A 1 7.02 6.17 29.64
C MET A 1 8.13 5.71 28.71
N SER A 2 7.91 4.60 28.01
CA SER A 2 8.84 4.09 26.99
C SER A 2 8.81 5.04 25.80
N SER A 3 9.97 5.60 25.46
CA SER A 3 10.13 6.68 24.51
C SER A 3 9.56 6.35 23.13
N VAL A 4 8.59 7.14 22.69
CA VAL A 4 8.02 7.15 21.33
C VAL A 4 9.09 7.37 20.24
N LYS A 5 10.33 7.75 20.62
CA LYS A 5 11.48 7.83 19.70
C LYS A 5 11.75 6.50 18.97
N GLY A 6 11.59 5.35 19.62
CA GLY A 6 11.96 4.06 19.03
C GLY A 6 11.14 3.63 17.80
N ILE A 7 9.92 4.15 17.64
CA ILE A 7 9.00 3.69 16.57
C ILE A 7 9.44 4.19 15.19
N PHE A 8 10.10 5.36 15.12
CA PHE A 8 10.47 5.99 13.86
C PHE A 8 11.96 5.88 13.53
N ASP A 9 12.78 5.42 14.47
CA ASP A 9 14.22 5.31 14.29
C ASP A 9 14.59 4.48 13.07
N TRP A 10 13.81 3.44 12.74
CA TRP A 10 14.03 2.63 11.54
C TRP A 10 13.67 3.38 10.25
N VAL A 11 12.63 4.21 10.26
CA VAL A 11 12.24 5.04 9.10
C VAL A 11 13.33 6.06 8.80
N VAL A 12 13.84 6.71 9.85
CA VAL A 12 14.93 7.69 9.76
C VAL A 12 16.23 7.01 9.31
N LYS A 13 16.59 5.87 9.91
CA LYS A 13 17.80 5.12 9.58
C LYS A 13 17.81 4.60 8.14
N GLU A 14 16.66 4.18 7.63
CA GLU A 14 16.52 3.69 6.24
C GLU A 14 16.33 4.83 5.23
N GLU A 15 16.32 6.08 5.69
CA GLU A 15 16.07 7.29 4.90
C GLU A 15 14.74 7.22 4.12
N ALA A 16 13.74 6.55 4.70
CA ALA A 16 12.42 6.44 4.10
C ALA A 16 11.58 7.68 4.38
N VAL A 17 10.82 8.13 3.38
CA VAL A 17 9.91 9.28 3.51
C VAL A 17 8.50 8.79 3.79
N ILE A 18 7.87 9.33 4.83
CA ILE A 18 6.45 9.07 5.08
C ILE A 18 5.60 9.99 4.19
N VAL A 19 4.74 9.39 3.37
CA VAL A 19 3.85 10.11 2.46
C VAL A 19 2.42 10.01 2.98
N THR A 20 1.72 11.12 3.15
CA THR A 20 0.36 11.09 3.72
C THR A 20 -0.50 12.25 3.18
N ASP A 21 -1.82 12.17 3.34
CA ASP A 21 -2.75 13.27 3.03
C ASP A 21 -3.16 14.08 4.26
N SER A 22 -2.68 13.72 5.45
CA SER A 22 -2.94 14.47 6.68
C SER A 22 -1.85 15.49 6.97
N ALA A 23 -2.14 16.78 6.74
CA ALA A 23 -1.22 17.88 7.06
C ALA A 23 -0.90 17.97 8.58
N GLU A 24 -1.87 17.62 9.42
CA GLU A 24 -1.67 17.48 10.86
C GLU A 24 -0.63 16.39 11.17
N TYR A 25 -0.71 15.26 10.48
CA TYR A 25 0.24 14.17 10.68
C TYR A 25 1.63 14.47 10.10
N VAL A 26 1.72 15.20 8.98
CA VAL A 26 3.01 15.71 8.49
C VAL A 26 3.69 16.57 9.57
N SER A 27 2.95 17.52 10.15
CA SER A 27 3.48 18.38 11.22
C SER A 27 3.91 17.59 12.45
N HIS A 28 3.12 16.56 12.80
CA HIS A 28 3.41 15.65 13.90
C HIS A 28 4.73 14.87 13.70
N LEU A 29 4.96 14.36 12.49
CA LEU A 29 6.15 13.59 12.13
C LEU A 29 7.40 14.47 12.03
N LEU A 30 7.29 15.65 11.41
CA LEU A 30 8.38 16.62 11.33
C LEU A 30 8.83 17.07 12.73
N GLY A 31 7.88 17.30 13.65
CA GLY A 31 8.17 17.61 15.05
C GLY A 31 8.92 16.49 15.80
N ARG A 32 8.95 15.28 15.25
CA ARG A 32 9.70 14.12 15.76
C ARG A 32 10.99 13.84 14.98
N GLY A 33 11.35 14.69 14.02
CA GLY A 33 12.54 14.52 13.16
C GLY A 33 12.37 13.47 12.06
N VAL A 34 11.14 13.11 11.73
CA VAL A 34 10.83 12.14 10.66
C VAL A 34 10.48 12.89 9.40
N HIS A 35 11.11 12.54 8.28
CA HIS A 35 10.78 13.14 6.99
C HIS A 35 9.38 12.69 6.54
N ALA A 36 8.51 13.68 6.30
CA ALA A 36 7.15 13.45 5.87
C ALA A 36 6.70 14.48 4.85
N GLU A 37 5.94 14.04 3.85
CA GLU A 37 5.45 14.88 2.76
C GLU A 37 3.98 14.64 2.46
N ASN A 38 3.30 15.67 1.95
CA ASN A 38 1.91 15.55 1.56
C ASN A 38 1.79 14.95 0.15
N ILE A 39 0.99 13.89 0.01
CA ILE A 39 0.81 13.20 -1.26
C ILE A 39 0.22 14.09 -2.36
N HIS A 40 -0.53 15.14 -2.00
CA HIS A 40 -1.15 16.06 -2.93
C HIS A 40 -0.16 17.03 -3.59
N ASP A 41 1.02 17.19 -3.01
CA ASP A 41 2.05 18.14 -3.45
C ASP A 41 3.13 17.48 -4.31
N MET A 42 3.06 16.15 -4.52
CA MET A 42 4.07 15.38 -5.25
C MET A 42 3.57 14.86 -6.59
N GLU A 43 4.50 14.80 -7.55
CA GLU A 43 4.30 14.21 -8.88
C GLU A 43 4.89 12.79 -9.00
N ILE A 44 5.89 12.46 -8.19
CA ILE A 44 6.55 11.16 -8.12
C ILE A 44 6.71 10.71 -6.67
N LEU A 45 6.74 9.39 -6.44
CA LEU A 45 7.00 8.86 -5.10
C LEU A 45 8.51 8.90 -4.81
N PRO A 46 8.92 9.20 -3.56
CA PRO A 46 10.29 9.00 -3.12
C PRO A 46 10.73 7.54 -3.29
N ALA A 47 12.03 7.35 -3.57
CA ALA A 47 12.62 6.05 -3.85
C ALA A 47 12.35 5.03 -2.73
N LYS A 48 12.39 5.46 -1.46
CA LYS A 48 11.93 4.69 -0.30
C LYS A 48 10.81 5.46 0.37
N SER A 49 9.61 4.90 0.37
CA SER A 49 8.45 5.59 0.90
C SER A 49 7.48 4.69 1.65
N ILE A 50 6.83 5.25 2.66
CA ILE A 50 5.73 4.63 3.39
C ILE A 50 4.52 5.54 3.22
N VAL A 51 3.56 5.08 2.41
CA VAL A 51 2.33 5.84 2.14
C VAL A 51 1.28 5.46 3.18
N LEU A 52 0.80 6.45 3.94
CA LEU A 52 -0.26 6.34 4.93
C LEU A 52 -1.44 7.20 4.49
N SER A 53 -2.49 6.58 3.93
CA SER A 53 -3.64 7.29 3.38
C SER A 53 -4.85 7.31 4.32
N PHE A 54 -5.19 8.51 4.80
CA PHE A 54 -6.36 8.81 5.62
C PHE A 54 -7.63 8.98 4.79
N SER A 55 -7.50 9.15 3.47
CA SER A 55 -8.64 9.20 2.55
C SER A 55 -8.56 8.24 1.37
N LYS A 56 -9.73 7.96 0.79
CA LYS A 56 -9.84 7.24 -0.49
C LYS A 56 -9.14 7.99 -1.63
N GLY A 57 -9.22 9.33 -1.64
CA GLY A 57 -8.59 10.16 -2.67
C GLY A 57 -7.07 10.05 -2.67
N ALA A 58 -6.47 10.09 -1.48
CA ALA A 58 -5.04 9.87 -1.31
C ALA A 58 -4.60 8.48 -1.75
N SER A 59 -5.42 7.46 -1.48
CA SER A 59 -5.13 6.10 -1.94
C SER A 59 -5.08 6.01 -3.46
N LYS A 60 -6.07 6.57 -4.15
CA LYS A 60 -6.09 6.64 -5.62
C LYS A 60 -4.87 7.38 -6.15
N ARG A 61 -4.56 8.54 -5.55
CA ARG A 61 -3.39 9.34 -5.95
C ARG A 61 -2.09 8.56 -5.78
N ALA A 62 -1.91 7.82 -4.69
CA ALA A 62 -0.76 6.97 -4.47
C ALA A 62 -0.59 5.93 -5.58
N PHE A 63 -1.67 5.30 -6.03
CA PHE A 63 -1.62 4.37 -7.15
C PHE A 63 -1.23 5.04 -8.47
N GLU A 64 -1.80 6.20 -8.79
CA GLU A 64 -1.46 6.89 -10.04
C GLU A 64 -0.01 7.35 -10.07
N ILE A 65 0.50 7.93 -8.98
CA ILE A 65 1.90 8.35 -8.87
C ILE A 65 2.84 7.13 -8.86
N ALA A 66 2.44 6.04 -8.20
CA ALA A 66 3.18 4.79 -8.21
C ALA A 66 3.37 4.27 -9.64
N LYS A 67 2.38 4.30 -10.53
CA LYS A 67 2.51 3.79 -11.89
C LYS A 67 3.63 4.45 -12.70
N ILE A 68 3.87 5.74 -12.48
CA ILE A 68 4.86 6.52 -13.23
C ILE A 68 6.24 6.60 -12.55
N SER A 69 6.35 6.13 -11.30
CA SER A 69 7.60 6.14 -10.54
C SER A 69 8.43 4.88 -10.84
N ILE A 70 9.62 5.04 -11.45
CA ILE A 70 10.41 3.97 -12.08
C ILE A 70 11.22 3.15 -11.06
N GLU A 71 11.68 3.75 -9.96
CA GLU A 71 12.47 3.07 -8.92
C GLU A 71 11.91 3.42 -7.54
N LYS A 72 10.98 2.57 -7.05
CA LYS A 72 10.37 2.75 -5.73
C LYS A 72 10.35 1.45 -4.92
N GLU A 73 10.65 1.61 -3.65
CA GLU A 73 10.39 0.69 -2.56
C GLU A 73 9.32 1.36 -1.69
N CYS A 74 8.06 1.02 -2.00
CA CYS A 74 6.91 1.66 -1.40
C CYS A 74 6.09 0.64 -0.60
N ILE A 75 5.86 0.97 0.67
CA ILE A 75 4.85 0.32 1.51
C ILE A 75 3.61 1.19 1.49
N PHE A 76 2.44 0.60 1.19
CA PHE A 76 1.19 1.34 1.15
C PHE A 76 0.20 0.84 2.21
N CYS A 77 -0.26 1.74 3.07
CA CYS A 77 -1.23 1.50 4.13
C CYS A 77 -2.45 2.40 3.99
N ALA A 78 -3.59 1.80 3.63
CA ALA A 78 -4.88 2.46 3.56
C ALA A 78 -5.55 2.57 4.94
N LEU A 79 -5.18 3.58 5.73
CA LEU A 79 -5.76 3.80 7.07
C LEU A 79 -7.27 4.03 7.01
N HIS A 80 -7.76 4.69 5.97
CA HIS A 80 -9.19 4.95 5.75
C HIS A 80 -10.08 3.70 5.61
N VAL A 81 -9.49 2.51 5.39
CA VAL A 81 -10.24 1.24 5.32
C VAL A 81 -10.53 0.69 6.73
N PHE A 82 -9.70 1.06 7.71
CA PHE A 82 -9.84 0.66 9.10
C PHE A 82 -10.35 1.84 9.92
N GLU A 83 -9.42 2.68 10.36
CA GLU A 83 -9.65 3.84 11.20
C GLU A 83 -8.64 4.94 10.81
N SER A 84 -9.17 6.08 10.35
CA SER A 84 -8.38 7.22 9.92
C SER A 84 -8.06 8.16 11.09
N SER A 85 -7.27 7.68 12.06
CA SER A 85 -6.81 8.47 13.22
C SER A 85 -5.28 8.48 13.34
N LEU A 86 -4.71 9.54 13.93
CA LEU A 86 -3.25 9.67 14.08
C LEU A 86 -2.67 8.55 14.94
N SER A 87 -3.38 8.13 15.99
CA SER A 87 -2.99 6.99 16.83
C SER A 87 -2.93 5.69 16.04
N HIS A 88 -3.84 5.51 15.09
CA HIS A 88 -3.85 4.33 14.23
C HIS A 88 -2.69 4.36 13.21
N ALA A 89 -2.29 5.55 12.76
CA ALA A 89 -1.13 5.73 11.90
C ALA A 89 0.19 5.39 12.63
N ASP A 90 0.37 5.88 13.86
CA ASP A 90 1.50 5.52 14.73
C ASP A 90 1.52 4.01 15.01
N TYR A 91 0.34 3.43 15.28
CA TYR A 91 0.19 2.00 15.49
C TYR A 91 0.57 1.19 14.23
N ALA A 92 0.08 1.60 13.05
CA ALA A 92 0.44 0.96 11.79
C ALA A 92 1.96 0.98 11.56
N LEU A 93 2.62 2.10 11.82
CA LEU A 93 4.09 2.20 11.75
C LEU A 93 4.81 1.30 12.77
N SER A 94 4.27 1.16 13.97
CA SER A 94 4.83 0.25 14.99
C SER A 94 4.73 -1.22 14.55
N LEU A 95 3.64 -1.60 13.90
CA LEU A 95 3.48 -2.94 13.33
C LEU A 95 4.44 -3.17 12.17
N LEU A 96 4.64 -2.15 11.33
CA LEU A 96 5.63 -2.19 10.25
C LEU A 96 7.04 -2.44 10.80
N ALA A 97 7.45 -1.74 11.86
CA ALA A 97 8.76 -1.94 12.49
C ALA A 97 9.01 -3.38 12.97
N GLY A 98 7.96 -4.07 13.42
CA GLY A 98 8.03 -5.45 13.89
C GLY A 98 7.76 -6.52 12.81
N SER A 99 7.51 -6.12 11.57
CA SER A 99 7.12 -7.03 10.48
C SER A 99 8.32 -7.57 9.72
N ASP A 100 8.29 -8.87 9.39
CA ASP A 100 9.21 -9.46 8.42
C ASP A 100 8.75 -9.15 6.98
N PHE A 101 9.18 -7.98 6.49
CA PHE A 101 8.90 -7.55 5.12
C PHE A 101 9.49 -8.46 4.08
N TYR A 102 10.63 -9.07 4.36
CA TYR A 102 11.33 -9.91 3.39
C TYR A 102 10.52 -11.17 3.11
N SER A 103 10.10 -11.87 4.16
CA SER A 103 9.25 -13.06 4.05
C SER A 103 7.90 -12.75 3.42
N SER A 104 7.32 -11.59 3.75
CA SER A 104 6.06 -11.12 3.16
C SER A 104 6.20 -10.81 1.67
N LEU A 105 7.27 -10.13 1.27
CA LEU A 105 7.56 -9.78 -0.12
C LEU A 105 7.88 -11.03 -0.95
N GLU A 106 8.69 -11.95 -0.43
CA GLU A 106 8.99 -13.22 -1.09
C GLU A 106 7.73 -14.07 -1.28
N SER A 107 6.83 -14.10 -0.30
CA SER A 107 5.55 -14.77 -0.43
C SER A 107 4.67 -14.13 -1.51
N GLN A 108 4.60 -12.80 -1.57
CA GLN A 108 3.89 -12.10 -2.63
C GLN A 108 4.50 -12.35 -4.01
N LYS A 109 5.83 -12.26 -4.16
CA LYS A 109 6.51 -12.57 -5.43
C LYS A 109 6.21 -13.98 -5.91
N LYS A 110 6.16 -14.98 -5.02
CA LYS A 110 5.78 -16.35 -5.36
C LYS A 110 4.34 -16.44 -5.87
N ILE A 111 3.42 -15.66 -5.31
CA ILE A 111 2.03 -15.58 -5.79
C ILE A 111 1.97 -14.90 -7.16
N LEU A 112 2.63 -13.74 -7.31
CA LEU A 112 2.68 -13.01 -8.58
C LEU A 112 3.30 -13.86 -9.70
N ALA A 113 4.40 -14.54 -9.43
CA ALA A 113 5.02 -15.46 -10.37
C ALA A 113 4.07 -16.58 -10.80
N LYS A 114 3.19 -17.07 -9.91
CA LYS A 114 2.14 -18.04 -10.28
C LYS A 114 1.04 -17.41 -11.14
N LEU A 115 0.72 -16.14 -10.92
CA LEU A 115 -0.26 -15.41 -11.74
C LEU A 115 0.29 -15.12 -13.14
N ASP A 116 1.61 -14.99 -13.30
CA ASP A 116 2.23 -14.70 -14.60
C ASP A 116 2.25 -15.92 -15.54
N VAL A 117 2.20 -17.15 -15.01
CA VAL A 117 2.15 -18.40 -15.82
C VAL A 117 0.76 -19.00 -15.98
N VAL A 118 -0.25 -18.46 -15.31
CA VAL A 118 -1.60 -19.03 -15.30
C VAL A 118 -2.61 -17.95 -15.71
N ASP A 119 -3.26 -18.16 -16.84
CA ASP A 119 -4.29 -17.27 -17.37
C ASP A 119 -5.71 -17.68 -16.93
N ARG A 120 -5.86 -18.81 -16.21
CA ARG A 120 -7.17 -19.30 -15.74
C ARG A 120 -7.12 -19.85 -14.32
N PHE A 121 -8.05 -19.40 -13.48
CA PHE A 121 -8.19 -19.85 -12.10
C PHE A 121 -9.61 -20.32 -11.84
N GLN A 122 -9.76 -21.44 -11.13
CA GLN A 122 -11.05 -21.84 -10.58
C GLN A 122 -11.16 -21.35 -9.14
N ILE A 123 -12.20 -20.56 -8.85
CA ILE A 123 -12.58 -20.20 -7.49
C ILE A 123 -13.67 -21.15 -7.03
N LEU A 124 -13.48 -21.72 -5.84
CA LEU A 124 -14.45 -22.57 -5.17
C LEU A 124 -14.82 -21.90 -3.84
N GLY A 125 -16.10 -21.74 -3.56
CA GLY A 125 -16.57 -21.16 -2.30
C GLY A 125 -18.02 -21.48 -2.00
N ARG A 126 -18.31 -22.01 -0.79
CA ARG A 126 -19.66 -22.30 -0.27
C ARG A 126 -20.63 -22.92 -1.29
N GLY A 127 -20.16 -23.92 -2.05
CA GLY A 127 -20.97 -24.62 -3.07
C GLY A 127 -21.07 -23.93 -4.43
N ALA A 128 -20.49 -22.74 -4.59
CA ALA A 128 -20.34 -22.06 -5.87
C ALA A 128 -18.97 -22.34 -6.50
N LYS A 129 -18.96 -22.43 -7.83
CA LYS A 129 -17.75 -22.57 -8.65
C LYS A 129 -17.73 -21.43 -9.67
N GLY A 130 -16.61 -20.72 -9.73
CA GLY A 130 -16.35 -19.65 -10.68
C GLY A 130 -15.04 -19.88 -11.41
N GLU A 131 -14.90 -19.29 -12.60
CA GLU A 131 -13.67 -19.26 -13.36
C GLU A 131 -13.26 -17.80 -13.56
N ILE A 132 -11.98 -17.49 -13.28
CA ILE A 132 -11.35 -16.22 -13.62
C ILE A 132 -10.43 -16.46 -14.79
N ILE A 133 -10.52 -15.63 -15.83
CA ILE A 133 -9.59 -15.61 -16.95
C ILE A 133 -8.82 -14.29 -16.94
N LEU A 134 -7.50 -14.35 -16.83
CA LEU A 134 -6.59 -13.21 -16.87
C LEU A 134 -6.19 -12.93 -18.32
N ARG A 135 -6.55 -11.76 -18.84
CA ARG A 135 -6.24 -11.38 -20.22
C ARG A 135 -4.79 -10.90 -20.37
N PRO A 136 -4.13 -11.16 -21.51
CA PRO A 136 -2.86 -10.51 -21.84
C PRO A 136 -2.97 -8.98 -21.77
N GLY A 137 -2.03 -8.28 -21.11
CA GLY A 137 -2.04 -6.81 -20.97
C GLY A 137 -2.81 -6.28 -19.75
N ALA A 138 -3.38 -7.18 -18.98
CA ALA A 138 -3.63 -7.07 -17.56
C ALA A 138 -2.76 -6.09 -16.74
N THR A 139 -3.37 -5.17 -15.97
CA THR A 139 -2.64 -4.37 -14.97
C THR A 139 -3.26 -4.50 -13.57
N PRO A 140 -2.45 -4.51 -12.50
CA PRO A 140 -2.96 -4.51 -11.13
C PRO A 140 -3.84 -3.30 -10.85
N TYR A 141 -4.95 -3.55 -10.17
CA TYR A 141 -5.81 -2.50 -9.66
C TYR A 141 -6.20 -2.80 -8.21
N ALA A 142 -5.95 -1.84 -7.34
CA ALA A 142 -6.45 -1.86 -5.98
C ALA A 142 -7.94 -1.51 -5.99
N MET A 143 -8.77 -2.54 -5.98
CA MET A 143 -10.22 -2.40 -6.02
C MET A 143 -10.72 -1.80 -4.70
N ILE A 144 -11.37 -0.63 -4.74
CA ILE A 144 -12.12 -0.12 -3.59
C ILE A 144 -13.58 -0.58 -3.68
N LEU A 145 -14.25 -0.71 -2.54
CA LEU A 145 -15.61 -1.24 -2.44
C LEU A 145 -16.62 -0.51 -3.35
N ASP A 146 -16.36 0.76 -3.64
CA ASP A 146 -17.19 1.59 -4.52
C ASP A 146 -17.06 1.21 -6.00
N ASP A 147 -15.97 0.55 -6.41
CA ASP A 147 -15.77 0.09 -7.78
C ASP A 147 -16.59 -1.19 -8.06
N VAL A 148 -16.79 -2.02 -7.03
CA VAL A 148 -17.58 -3.26 -7.09
C VAL A 148 -19.07 -2.98 -7.30
N LYS A 149 -19.57 -1.85 -6.79
CA LYS A 149 -20.98 -1.45 -6.96
C LYS A 149 -21.33 -1.05 -8.39
N LYS A 150 -20.33 -0.80 -9.25
CA LYS A 150 -20.51 -0.41 -10.66
C LYS A 150 -20.04 -1.46 -11.66
N ILE A 151 -19.30 -2.49 -11.24
CA ILE A 151 -18.62 -3.41 -12.15
C ILE A 151 -18.92 -4.87 -11.75
N ILE A 152 -19.59 -5.61 -12.65
CA ILE A 152 -19.93 -7.05 -12.50
C ILE A 152 -18.73 -7.97 -12.83
N PHE A 153 -17.58 -7.40 -13.24
CA PHE A 153 -16.38 -8.15 -13.63
C PHE A 153 -15.20 -7.86 -12.69
N ILE A 154 -14.75 -8.89 -11.98
CA ILE A 154 -13.58 -8.84 -11.08
C ILE A 154 -12.33 -9.12 -11.92
N GLN A 155 -11.42 -8.16 -11.96
CA GLN A 155 -10.15 -8.24 -12.66
C GLN A 155 -9.01 -8.18 -11.63
N LEU A 156 -8.32 -9.31 -11.40
CA LEU A 156 -7.19 -9.44 -10.46
C LEU A 156 -5.92 -9.72 -11.24
N LEU A 157 -4.96 -8.79 -11.28
CA LEU A 157 -3.76 -8.91 -12.12
C LEU A 157 -2.49 -8.48 -11.39
N SER A 158 -1.43 -9.27 -11.59
CA SER A 158 0.00 -9.01 -11.31
C SER A 158 0.54 -8.14 -12.46
N SER A 159 1.42 -7.14 -12.33
CA SER A 159 2.71 -7.06 -11.64
C SER A 159 3.12 -5.59 -11.38
N SER A 160 4.20 -5.41 -10.60
CA SER A 160 4.98 -4.18 -10.33
C SER A 160 4.63 -3.39 -9.06
N ARG A 161 5.27 -3.84 -7.96
CA ARG A 161 5.70 -3.09 -6.77
C ARG A 161 4.72 -2.03 -6.23
N CYS A 162 3.66 -2.50 -5.60
CA CYS A 162 2.99 -1.75 -4.54
C CYS A 162 2.47 -2.76 -3.50
N ILE A 163 2.99 -2.70 -2.28
CA ILE A 163 2.54 -3.56 -1.18
C ILE A 163 1.27 -2.93 -0.62
N MET A 164 0.12 -3.50 -0.95
CA MET A 164 -1.17 -3.09 -0.39
C MET A 164 -1.59 -4.10 0.69
N ARG A 165 -1.83 -3.62 1.91
CA ARG A 165 -2.34 -4.45 3.02
C ARG A 165 -3.80 -4.08 3.30
N THR A 166 -4.68 -5.09 3.27
CA THR A 166 -6.06 -5.08 3.76
C THR A 166 -6.18 -5.89 5.04
#